data_AF-A0A0A9XZH9-F1
#
_entry.id   AF-A0A0A9XZH9-F1
#
_cell.length_a   1.000
_cell.length_b   1.000
_cell.length_c   1.000
_cell.angle_alpha   90.00
_cell.angle_beta   90.00
_cell.angle_gamma   90.00
#
_symmetry.space_group_name_H-M   'P 1'
#
loop_
_entity.id
_entity.type
_entity.pdbx_description
1 polymer ?
#
loop_
_entity_poly.entity_id
_entity_poly.type
_entity_poly.pdbx_seq_one_letter_code
_entity_poly.pdbx_strand_id
1 'polypeptide(L)'
;SYAAPPMSPYYKKPKSRWWSDECSAAVRNRREAFRNFKANPTFDNFVVAQRAAALAKRVILKQKRVSFRSYCSQLNKSTPIREIWNQIRSLKNSKIFQSYRAKNGDWVEEFFMKLAPPWVPVEEMVERSENTSDQENIFCTPFKMTELEVGKAIRNR
;
A
#
# COMPACT_ATOMS: atom_id res chain seq x y z
N SER A 1 13.11 -9.86 -38.08
CA SER A 1 11.92 -10.42 -37.40
C SER A 1 12.26 -10.67 -35.94
N TYR A 2 11.79 -9.83 -35.01
CA TYR A 2 12.03 -10.04 -33.58
C TYR A 2 10.94 -10.95 -33.01
N ALA A 3 11.32 -12.16 -32.59
CA ALA A 3 10.44 -13.06 -31.87
C ALA A 3 10.45 -12.68 -30.38
N ALA A 4 9.27 -12.41 -29.82
CA ALA A 4 9.13 -12.13 -28.40
C ALA A 4 9.55 -13.36 -27.56
N PRO A 5 10.34 -13.18 -26.49
CA PRO A 5 10.74 -14.30 -25.64
C PRO A 5 9.52 -14.96 -25.00
N PRO A 6 9.54 -16.29 -24.78
CA PRO A 6 8.42 -17.00 -24.19
C PRO A 6 8.12 -16.43 -22.81
N MET A 7 6.85 -16.05 -22.60
CA MET A 7 6.36 -15.54 -21.32
C MET A 7 6.70 -16.56 -20.22
N SER A 8 7.51 -16.13 -19.25
CA SER A 8 7.90 -16.96 -18.10
C SER A 8 6.67 -17.62 -17.48
N PRO A 9 6.67 -18.94 -17.23
CA PRO A 9 5.53 -19.62 -16.66
C PRO A 9 5.15 -18.93 -15.36
N TYR A 10 3.89 -18.49 -15.26
CA TYR A 10 3.37 -17.81 -14.08
C TYR A 10 3.40 -18.75 -12.87
N TYR A 11 4.56 -18.83 -12.19
CA TYR A 11 4.70 -19.59 -10.96
C TYR A 11 3.78 -18.99 -9.90
N LYS A 12 2.71 -19.73 -9.55
CA LYS A 12 1.85 -19.38 -8.42
C LYS A 12 2.71 -19.40 -7.17
N LYS A 13 2.99 -18.21 -6.63
CA LYS A 13 3.80 -18.06 -5.43
C LYS A 13 3.18 -18.90 -4.30
N PRO A 14 3.98 -19.65 -3.54
CA PRO A 14 3.46 -20.42 -2.42
C PRO A 14 2.74 -19.45 -1.47
N LYS A 15 1.54 -19.85 -1.03
CA LYS A 15 0.81 -19.10 -0.01
C LYS A 15 1.70 -19.01 1.23
N SER A 16 1.69 -17.86 1.89
CA SER A 16 2.49 -17.68 3.10
C SER A 16 2.16 -18.78 4.12
N ARG A 17 3.15 -19.25 4.89
CA ARG A 17 2.96 -20.37 5.84
C ARG A 17 1.88 -20.11 6.90
N TRP A 18 1.58 -18.84 7.17
CA TRP A 18 0.51 -18.42 8.08
C TRP A 18 -0.87 -18.29 7.43
N TRP A 19 -0.99 -18.45 6.11
CA TRP A 19 -2.22 -18.20 5.38
C TRP A 19 -3.16 -19.41 5.45
N SER A 20 -4.32 -19.25 6.08
CA SER A 20 -5.36 -20.29 6.18
C SER A 20 -6.45 -20.15 5.11
N ASP A 21 -7.30 -21.17 4.99
CA ASP A 21 -8.50 -21.10 4.14
C ASP A 21 -9.51 -20.06 4.66
N GLU A 22 -9.57 -19.86 5.98
CA GLU A 22 -10.35 -18.77 6.61
C GLU A 22 -9.88 -17.39 6.11
N CYS A 23 -8.56 -17.17 6.02
CA CYS A 23 -8.00 -15.93 5.43
C CYS A 23 -8.39 -15.79 3.95
N SER A 24 -8.38 -16.88 3.19
CA SER A 24 -8.78 -16.88 1.77
C SER A 24 -10.26 -16.51 1.61
N ALA A 25 -11.13 -17.12 2.41
CA ALA A 25 -12.56 -16.86 2.41
C ALA A 25 -12.88 -15.41 2.80
N ALA A 26 -12.25 -14.90 3.86
CA ALA A 26 -12.45 -13.55 4.33
C ALA A 26 -12.00 -12.50 3.30
N VAL A 27 -10.86 -12.73 2.62
CA VAL A 27 -10.40 -11.84 1.55
C VAL A 27 -11.29 -11.91 0.31
N ARG A 28 -11.79 -13.09 -0.05
CA ARG A 28 -12.77 -13.25 -1.14
C ARG A 28 -14.05 -12.47 -0.84
N ASN A 29 -14.61 -12.64 0.36
CA ASN A 29 -15.80 -11.91 0.79
C ASN A 29 -15.59 -10.39 0.76
N ARG A 30 -14.45 -9.89 1.27
CA ARG A 30 -14.10 -8.47 1.18
C ARG A 30 -14.06 -7.97 -0.27
N ARG A 31 -13.46 -8.74 -1.19
CA ARG A 31 -13.37 -8.36 -2.61
C ARG A 31 -14.74 -8.32 -3.27
N GLU A 32 -15.58 -9.29 -2.95
CA GLU A 32 -16.94 -9.37 -3.46
C GLU A 32 -17.80 -8.21 -2.97
N ALA A 33 -17.82 -7.95 -1.67
CA ALA A 33 -18.53 -6.81 -1.08
C ALA A 33 -18.04 -5.48 -1.67
N PHE A 34 -16.73 -5.31 -1.87
CA PHE A 34 -16.18 -4.11 -2.49
C PHE A 34 -16.54 -3.99 -3.99
N ARG A 35 -16.60 -5.11 -4.72
CA ARG A 35 -17.06 -5.14 -6.11
C ARG A 35 -18.53 -4.72 -6.19
N ASN A 36 -19.37 -5.23 -5.30
CA ASN A 36 -20.79 -4.89 -5.25
C ASN A 36 -21.00 -3.41 -4.92
N PHE A 37 -20.25 -2.87 -3.96
CA PHE A 37 -20.25 -1.43 -3.66
C PHE A 37 -19.78 -0.59 -4.85
N LYS A 38 -18.73 -1.02 -5.57
CA LYS A 38 -18.24 -0.31 -6.76
C LYS A 38 -19.27 -0.31 -7.89
N ALA A 39 -20.02 -1.41 -8.06
CA ALA A 39 -21.08 -1.51 -9.05
C ALA A 39 -22.31 -0.68 -8.66
N ASN A 40 -22.70 -0.71 -7.38
CA ASN A 40 -23.87 -0.03 -6.85
C ASN A 40 -23.49 0.75 -5.56
N PRO A 41 -23.09 2.03 -5.66
CA PRO A 41 -22.60 2.83 -4.54
C PRO A 41 -23.69 3.30 -3.56
N THR A 42 -24.44 2.37 -2.96
CA THR A 42 -25.44 2.68 -1.92
C THR A 42 -24.84 2.64 -0.52
N PHE A 43 -25.50 3.31 0.43
CA PHE A 43 -25.08 3.30 1.83
C PHE A 43 -25.04 1.90 2.44
N ASP A 44 -26.04 1.07 2.15
CA ASP A 44 -26.07 -0.31 2.63
C ASP A 44 -24.89 -1.13 2.09
N ASN A 45 -24.57 -0.98 0.80
CA ASN A 45 -23.42 -1.64 0.18
C ASN A 45 -22.09 -1.14 0.77
N PHE A 46 -21.99 0.15 1.10
CA PHE A 46 -20.83 0.70 1.81
C PHE A 46 -20.66 0.07 3.19
N VAL A 47 -21.73 -0.04 3.98
CA VAL A 47 -21.71 -0.67 5.31
C VAL A 47 -21.29 -2.14 5.22
N VAL A 48 -21.82 -2.88 4.24
CA VAL A 48 -21.44 -4.28 3.99
C VAL A 48 -19.95 -4.39 3.62
N ALA A 49 -19.46 -3.54 2.71
CA ALA A 49 -18.05 -3.52 2.33
C ALA A 49 -17.12 -3.19 3.52
N GLN A 50 -17.51 -2.23 4.38
CA GLN A 50 -16.78 -1.89 5.60
C GLN A 50 -16.73 -3.07 6.57
N ARG A 51 -17.88 -3.72 6.84
CA ARG A 51 -17.97 -4.89 7.72
C ARG A 51 -17.08 -6.03 7.19
N ALA A 52 -17.14 -6.31 5.90
CA ALA A 52 -16.31 -7.34 5.26
C ALA A 52 -14.80 -6.99 5.35
N ALA A 53 -14.44 -5.72 5.20
CA ALA A 53 -13.06 -5.26 5.37
C ALA A 53 -12.55 -5.42 6.82
N ALA A 54 -13.37 -5.05 7.80
CA ALA A 54 -13.06 -5.21 9.22
C ALA A 54 -12.92 -6.69 9.61
N LEU A 55 -13.82 -7.54 9.13
CA LEU A 55 -13.77 -8.99 9.35
C LEU A 55 -12.50 -9.61 8.74
N ALA A 56 -12.18 -9.27 7.48
CA ALA A 56 -10.95 -9.74 6.84
C ALA A 56 -9.70 -9.32 7.62
N LYS A 57 -9.65 -8.06 8.09
CA LYS A 57 -8.55 -7.56 8.93
C LYS A 57 -8.44 -8.38 10.23
N ARG A 58 -9.57 -8.63 10.91
CA ARG A 58 -9.62 -9.41 12.15
C ARG A 58 -9.07 -10.83 11.95
N VAL A 59 -9.56 -11.53 10.94
CA VAL A 59 -9.15 -12.91 10.61
C VAL A 59 -7.65 -12.96 10.30
N ILE A 60 -7.16 -12.06 9.44
CA ILE A 60 -5.74 -12.02 9.06
C ILE A 60 -4.85 -11.76 10.29
N LEU A 61 -5.22 -10.79 11.13
CA LEU A 61 -4.44 -10.47 12.34
C LEU A 61 -4.45 -11.61 13.34
N LYS A 62 -5.61 -12.25 13.56
CA LYS A 62 -5.75 -13.44 14.42
C LYS A 62 -4.84 -14.55 13.92
N GLN A 63 -4.90 -14.88 12.63
CA GLN A 63 -4.13 -15.96 12.05
C GLN A 63 -2.62 -15.69 12.13
N LYS A 64 -2.18 -14.47 11.83
CA LYS A 64 -0.78 -14.07 12.00
C LYS A 64 -0.28 -14.26 13.43
N ARG A 65 -1.08 -13.87 14.43
CA ARG A 65 -0.74 -14.05 15.85
C ARG A 65 -0.61 -15.52 16.20
N VAL A 66 -1.58 -16.34 15.79
CA VAL A 66 -1.56 -17.79 16.03
C VAL A 66 -0.32 -18.44 15.39
N SER A 67 -0.06 -18.12 14.13
CA SER A 67 1.12 -18.67 13.43
C SER A 67 2.44 -18.22 14.05
N PHE A 68 2.53 -16.96 14.50
CA PHE A 68 3.74 -16.45 15.13
C PHE A 68 3.98 -17.09 16.49
N ARG A 69 2.91 -17.26 17.29
CA ARG A 69 2.99 -17.98 18.56
C ARG A 69 3.46 -19.42 18.36
N SER A 70 2.85 -20.14 17.42
CA SER A 70 3.24 -21.51 17.07
C SER A 70 4.71 -21.59 16.62
N TYR A 71 5.15 -20.62 15.82
CA TYR A 71 6.55 -20.51 15.42
C TYR A 71 7.50 -20.30 16.61
N CYS A 72 7.18 -19.36 17.51
CA CYS A 72 7.97 -19.11 18.71
C CYS A 72 8.06 -20.35 19.61
N SER A 73 6.98 -21.13 19.73
CA SER A 73 6.98 -22.39 20.49
C SER A 73 7.89 -23.48 19.90
N GLN A 74 8.22 -23.41 18.61
CA GLN A 74 9.07 -24.38 17.91
C GLN A 74 10.54 -23.93 17.81
N LEU A 75 10.89 -22.74 18.30
CA LEU A 75 12.26 -22.21 18.22
C LEU A 75 13.19 -22.97 19.18
N ASN A 76 14.34 -23.39 18.65
CA ASN A 76 15.39 -24.06 19.41
C ASN A 76 16.73 -23.35 19.24
N LYS A 77 17.69 -23.61 20.16
CA LYS A 77 19.06 -23.04 20.09
C LYS A 77 19.81 -23.41 18.81
N SER A 78 19.40 -24.49 18.14
CA SER A 78 19.97 -24.94 16.87
C SER A 78 19.38 -24.23 15.64
N THR A 79 18.36 -23.38 15.80
CA THR A 79 17.75 -22.69 14.65
C THR A 79 18.65 -21.55 14.19
N PRO A 80 19.13 -21.53 12.93
CA PRO A 80 20.02 -20.50 12.45
C PRO A 80 19.31 -19.14 12.34
N ILE A 81 19.99 -18.06 12.75
CA ILE A 81 19.45 -16.69 12.77
C ILE A 81 18.84 -16.24 11.44
N ARG A 82 19.40 -16.73 10.32
CA ARG A 82 18.91 -16.45 8.96
C ARG A 82 17.48 -16.95 8.75
N GLU A 83 17.16 -18.15 9.24
CA GLU A 83 15.82 -18.73 9.13
C GLU A 83 14.81 -17.97 9.97
N ILE A 84 15.23 -17.53 11.16
CA ILE A 84 14.42 -16.68 12.05
C ILE A 84 13.99 -15.41 11.33
N TRP A 85 14.94 -14.71 10.73
CA TRP A 85 14.63 -13.51 9.95
C TRP A 85 13.80 -13.79 8.71
N ASN A 86 13.98 -14.91 8.03
CA ASN A 86 13.14 -15.30 6.90
C ASN A 86 11.67 -15.50 7.32
N GLN A 87 11.43 -16.12 8.47
CA GLN A 87 10.09 -16.32 9.01
C GLN A 87 9.44 -15.01 9.46
N ILE A 88 10.17 -14.14 10.16
CA ILE A 88 9.68 -12.81 10.55
C ILE A 88 9.30 -11.97 9.32
N ARG A 89 10.13 -11.98 8.27
CA ARG A 89 9.84 -11.28 7.00
C ARG A 89 8.58 -11.82 6.32
N SER A 90 8.39 -13.15 6.32
CA SER A 90 7.19 -13.82 5.82
C SER A 90 5.91 -13.34 6.54
N LEU A 91 5.96 -13.12 7.85
CA LEU A 91 4.82 -12.67 8.65
C LEU A 91 4.46 -11.19 8.44
N LYS A 92 5.47 -10.34 8.29
CA LYS A 92 5.30 -8.89 8.12
C LYS A 92 4.71 -8.51 6.76
N ASN A 93 4.62 -9.45 5.80
CA ASN A 93 4.25 -9.18 4.40
C ASN A 93 5.11 -8.08 3.75
N SER A 94 6.24 -7.74 4.38
CA SER A 94 7.31 -6.98 3.77
C SER A 94 8.05 -7.97 2.89
N LYS A 95 7.46 -8.26 1.73
CA LYS A 95 8.32 -8.47 0.57
C LYS A 95 9.06 -7.15 0.47
N ILE A 96 10.30 -7.14 0.97
CA ILE A 96 11.32 -6.35 0.32
C ILE A 96 11.13 -6.80 -1.12
N PHE A 97 10.47 -5.96 -1.93
CA PHE A 97 10.78 -6.03 -3.34
C PHE A 97 12.29 -6.05 -3.29
N GLN A 98 12.92 -7.10 -3.82
CA GLN A 98 14.18 -6.81 -4.47
C GLN A 98 13.75 -5.77 -5.53
N SER A 99 13.59 -4.50 -5.11
CA SER A 99 13.88 -3.35 -5.92
C SER A 99 15.21 -3.80 -6.47
N TYR A 100 15.18 -4.23 -7.73
CA TYR A 100 16.30 -4.21 -8.65
C TYR A 100 17.39 -3.44 -7.94
N ARG A 101 18.23 -4.18 -7.20
CA ARG A 101 19.24 -3.56 -6.36
C ARG A 101 20.29 -3.26 -7.39
N ALA A 102 20.00 -2.23 -8.20
CA ALA A 102 20.81 -1.77 -9.29
C ALA A 102 22.12 -1.46 -8.58
N LYS A 103 23.08 -2.36 -8.78
CA LYS A 103 24.25 -2.41 -7.92
C LYS A 103 25.02 -1.09 -8.00
N ASN A 104 24.83 -0.35 -9.11
CA ASN A 104 25.63 0.78 -9.52
C ASN A 104 24.80 1.99 -10.01
N GLY A 105 23.55 2.17 -9.56
CA GLY A 105 22.78 3.37 -9.91
C GLY A 105 22.28 3.45 -11.36
N ASP A 106 22.39 2.38 -12.16
CA ASP A 106 21.93 2.33 -13.57
C ASP A 106 20.43 2.70 -13.76
N TRP A 107 19.63 2.59 -12.70
CA TRP A 107 18.21 2.96 -12.68
C TRP A 107 17.98 4.47 -12.58
N VAL A 108 18.99 5.23 -12.16
CA VAL A 108 18.88 6.67 -11.87
C VAL A 108 18.58 7.43 -13.15
N GLU A 109 19.28 7.11 -14.25
CA GLU A 109 19.05 7.74 -15.55
C GLU A 109 17.65 7.44 -16.09
N GLU A 110 17.22 6.18 -16.07
CA GLU A 110 15.86 5.79 -16.47
C GLU A 110 14.78 6.50 -15.63
N PHE A 111 15.06 6.72 -14.34
CA PHE A 111 14.18 7.42 -13.42
C PHE A 111 14.11 8.91 -13.72
N PHE A 112 15.25 9.58 -13.93
CA PHE A 112 15.30 10.98 -14.33
C PHE A 112 14.59 11.20 -15.67
N MET A 113 14.78 10.32 -16.66
CA MET A 113 14.09 10.37 -17.94
C MET A 113 12.56 10.26 -17.82
N LYS A 114 12.05 9.56 -16.80
CA LYS A 114 10.60 9.45 -16.55
C LYS A 114 10.04 10.60 -15.73
N LEU A 115 10.83 11.14 -14.78
CA LEU A 115 10.40 12.23 -13.90
C LEU A 115 10.51 13.60 -14.57
N ALA A 116 11.68 13.90 -15.11
CA ALA A 116 12.06 15.18 -15.69
C ALA A 116 12.91 14.91 -16.94
N PRO A 117 12.29 14.45 -18.03
CA PRO A 117 13.01 14.21 -19.27
C PRO A 117 13.75 15.45 -19.77
N PRO A 118 14.82 15.27 -20.57
CA PRO A 118 15.70 16.36 -20.99
C PRO A 118 15.04 17.34 -21.97
N TRP A 119 13.90 16.97 -22.56
CA TRP A 119 13.07 17.85 -23.37
C TRP A 119 12.03 18.64 -22.56
N VAL A 120 11.93 18.40 -21.25
CA VAL A 120 11.19 19.29 -20.36
C VAL A 120 11.89 20.64 -20.49
N PRO A 121 11.21 21.68 -20.99
CA PRO A 121 11.78 23.01 -21.03
C PRO A 121 12.25 23.32 -19.61
N VAL A 122 13.53 23.67 -19.46
CA VAL A 122 13.95 24.40 -18.27
C VAL A 122 13.14 25.67 -18.38
N GLU A 123 12.01 25.74 -17.69
CA GLU A 123 11.37 27.02 -17.44
C GLU A 123 12.50 27.86 -16.85
N GLU A 124 13.05 28.78 -17.66
CA GLU A 124 13.81 29.91 -17.16
C GLU A 124 13.01 30.35 -15.97
N MET A 125 13.59 30.21 -14.77
CA MET A 125 12.90 30.47 -13.51
C MET A 125 12.25 31.82 -13.72
N VAL A 126 10.93 31.82 -13.92
CA VAL A 126 10.19 33.03 -14.25
C VAL A 126 10.62 33.97 -13.16
N GLU A 127 11.34 35.05 -13.52
CA GLU A 127 11.76 36.05 -12.56
C GLU A 127 10.50 36.37 -11.79
N ARG A 128 10.51 35.99 -10.50
CA ARG A 128 9.35 36.11 -9.63
C ARG A 128 8.97 37.58 -9.72
N SER A 129 7.93 37.90 -10.49
CA SER A 129 7.45 39.25 -10.53
C SER A 129 7.07 39.54 -9.09
N GLU A 130 7.66 40.60 -8.53
CA GLU A 130 7.28 41.10 -7.21
C GLU A 130 5.87 41.72 -7.34
N ASN A 131 4.88 40.90 -7.68
CA ASN A 131 3.49 41.29 -7.56
C ASN A 131 3.13 41.18 -6.09
N THR A 132 3.28 42.32 -5.43
CA THR A 132 2.76 42.65 -4.10
C THR A 132 1.26 42.36 -4.01
N SER A 133 0.87 41.12 -3.71
CA SER A 133 -0.39 40.78 -3.04
C SER A 133 -0.40 39.33 -2.55
N ASP A 134 0.59 38.95 -1.74
CA ASP A 134 0.54 37.69 -0.97
C ASP A 134 -0.48 37.75 0.18
N GLN A 135 -1.23 38.84 0.32
CA GLN A 135 -2.22 39.00 1.39
C GLN A 135 -3.50 38.16 1.18
N GLU A 136 -3.71 37.58 0.00
CA GLU A 136 -4.90 36.78 -0.32
C GLU A 136 -4.59 35.34 -0.80
N ASN A 137 -3.38 34.84 -0.55
CA ASN A 137 -3.09 33.44 -0.88
C ASN A 137 -3.78 32.51 0.12
N ILE A 138 -4.91 31.90 -0.29
CA ILE A 138 -5.72 30.95 0.49
C ILE A 138 -4.90 29.83 1.12
N PHE A 139 -3.78 29.44 0.51
CA PHE A 139 -2.90 28.39 1.04
C PHE A 139 -1.96 28.87 2.15
N CYS A 140 -1.82 30.18 2.33
CA CYS A 140 -0.96 30.82 3.33
C CYS A 140 -1.75 31.51 4.45
N THR A 141 -3.08 31.59 4.36
CA THR A 141 -3.88 32.13 5.46
C THR A 141 -4.03 31.08 6.58
N PRO A 142 -3.77 31.45 7.84
CA PRO A 142 -3.95 30.53 8.96
C PRO A 142 -5.43 30.17 9.11
N PHE A 143 -5.69 28.90 9.40
CA PHE A 143 -7.04 28.37 9.61
C PHE A 143 -7.81 29.17 10.67
N LYS A 144 -9.08 29.50 10.39
CA LYS A 144 -9.96 30.17 11.36
C LYS A 144 -10.66 29.13 12.22
N MET A 145 -10.85 29.41 13.51
CA MET A 145 -11.47 28.45 14.45
C MET A 145 -12.91 28.07 14.05
N THR A 146 -13.63 28.97 13.38
CA THR A 146 -14.98 28.75 12.86
C THR A 146 -15.05 27.73 11.71
N GLU A 147 -14.00 27.61 10.90
CA GLU A 147 -13.94 26.61 9.81
C GLU A 147 -13.86 25.18 10.38
N LEU A 148 -13.30 25.02 11.57
CA LEU A 148 -13.14 23.74 12.24
C LEU A 148 -14.47 23.21 12.82
N GLU A 149 -15.43 24.08 13.10
CA GLU A 149 -16.76 23.72 13.61
C GLU A 149 -17.62 23.07 12.53
N VAL A 150 -17.50 23.53 11.29
CA VAL A 150 -18.18 22.92 10.11
C VAL A 150 -17.74 21.46 9.93
N GLY A 151 -16.46 21.15 10.17
CA GLY A 151 -15.93 19.78 10.08
C GLY A 151 -16.34 18.87 11.24
N LYS A 152 -16.61 19.41 12.43
CA LYS A 152 -17.08 18.62 13.59
C LYS A 152 -18.55 18.18 13.44
N ALA A 153 -19.38 18.95 12.75
CA ALA A 153 -20.77 18.58 12.47
C ALA A 153 -20.90 17.35 11.55
N ILE A 154 -19.91 17.11 10.67
CA ILE A 154 -19.90 15.98 9.73
C ILE A 154 -19.52 14.66 10.42
N ARG A 155 -18.78 14.71 11.54
CA ARG A 155 -18.24 13.51 12.22
C ARG A 155 -19.19 12.90 13.26
N ASN A 156 -20.33 13.55 13.55
CA ASN A 156 -21.36 13.08 14.49
C ASN A 156 -22.66 12.63 13.78
N ARG A 157 -22.57 12.13 12.55
CA ARG A 157 -23.68 11.49 11.82
C ARG A 157 -23.35 10.06 11.45
#